data_AF-A0A830GWW4-F1
#
_entry.id   AF-A0A830GWW4-F1
#
_cell.length_a   1.000
_cell.length_b   1.000
_cell.length_c   1.000
_cell.angle_alpha   90.00
_cell.angle_beta   90.00
_cell.angle_gamma   90.00
#
_symmetry.space_group_name_H-M   'P 1'
#
loop_
_entity.id
_entity.type
_entity.pdbx_description
1 polymer ?
#
loop_
_entity_poly.entity_id
_entity_poly.type
_entity_poly.pdbx_seq_one_letter_code
_entity_poly.pdbx_strand_id
1 'polypeptide(L)'
;MSAVAAKQESNAPSYDILFAAPDRDGSIVSVRVHRQVKEMLAEIAEKEGLNGVSELVRYIIAGFLIGKYEPARPDPKVLHAPIFLNINVNKKEETRGEALVISMEAEEAVREAEEFLAKVRRGTVQLRGNEYAKKLRDRIAKLMARSLRYGLEDEYAKLRAVFNALQE
;
A
#
# COMPACT_ATOMS: atom_id res chain seq x y z
N MET A 1 -35.34 -22.23 17.70
CA MET A 1 -34.57 -21.64 16.58
C MET A 1 -35.16 -20.26 16.30
N SER A 2 -34.97 -19.33 17.24
CA SER A 2 -34.04 -18.18 17.18
C SER A 2 -34.42 -17.13 16.13
N ALA A 3 -35.21 -16.17 16.63
CA ALA A 3 -35.69 -14.95 15.99
C ALA A 3 -34.59 -13.90 15.74
N VAL A 4 -33.51 -14.28 15.04
CA VAL A 4 -32.35 -13.39 14.80
C VAL A 4 -32.27 -12.92 13.34
N ALA A 5 -33.11 -13.47 12.44
CA ALA A 5 -33.03 -13.17 11.01
C ALA A 5 -33.92 -12.00 10.53
N ALA A 6 -34.64 -11.30 11.40
CA ALA A 6 -35.72 -10.38 11.00
C ALA A 6 -35.58 -8.93 11.50
N LYS A 7 -34.34 -8.43 11.71
CA LYS A 7 -34.13 -7.03 12.14
C LYS A 7 -32.82 -6.43 11.64
N GLN A 8 -32.63 -6.43 10.32
CA GLN A 8 -31.61 -5.61 9.65
C GLN A 8 -32.21 -4.91 8.41
N GLU A 9 -33.38 -4.31 8.57
CA GLU A 9 -33.85 -3.29 7.63
C GLU A 9 -33.84 -1.93 8.34
N SER A 10 -33.38 -0.92 7.59
CA SER A 10 -33.64 0.53 7.74
C SER A 10 -32.66 1.48 8.43
N ASN A 11 -31.36 1.17 8.57
CA ASN A 11 -30.36 2.21 8.90
C ASN A 11 -29.15 2.27 7.96
N ALA A 12 -29.15 1.53 6.86
CA ALA A 12 -28.09 1.64 5.85
C ALA A 12 -28.27 2.95 5.08
N PRO A 13 -27.28 3.86 5.06
CA PRO A 13 -27.37 5.10 4.28
C PRO A 13 -27.44 4.80 2.79
N SER A 14 -28.24 5.59 2.05
CA SER A 14 -28.28 5.56 0.58
C SER A 14 -26.89 5.86 0.00
N TYR A 15 -26.56 5.26 -1.14
CA TYR A 15 -25.28 5.43 -1.84
C TYR A 15 -24.94 6.91 -2.08
N ASP A 16 -25.93 7.72 -2.43
CA ASP A 16 -25.75 9.15 -2.71
C ASP A 16 -25.39 9.97 -1.46
N ILE A 17 -25.86 9.52 -0.29
CA ILE A 17 -25.61 10.18 1.00
C ILE A 17 -24.17 9.94 1.49
N LEU A 18 -23.52 8.86 1.04
CA LEU A 18 -22.16 8.50 1.46
C LEU A 18 -21.10 9.54 1.03
N PHE A 19 -21.35 10.24 -0.08
CA PHE A 19 -20.39 11.16 -0.69
C PHE A 19 -20.77 12.63 -0.55
N ALA A 20 -22.04 12.93 -0.28
CA ALA A 20 -22.52 14.29 -0.13
C ALA A 20 -21.93 14.98 1.10
N ALA A 21 -21.48 16.23 0.94
CA ALA A 21 -21.29 17.12 2.07
C ALA A 21 -22.69 17.54 2.57
N PRO A 22 -23.05 17.27 3.83
CA PRO A 22 -24.37 17.66 4.31
C PRO A 22 -24.41 19.18 4.54
N ASP A 23 -25.24 19.90 3.78
CA ASP A 23 -25.36 21.35 3.88
C ASP A 23 -26.14 21.80 5.14
N ARG A 24 -27.06 20.97 5.66
CA ARG A 24 -27.94 21.32 6.80
C ARG A 24 -28.15 20.20 7.85
N ASP A 25 -28.13 18.92 7.46
CA ASP A 25 -28.31 17.77 8.36
C ASP A 25 -26.99 17.04 8.68
N GLY A 26 -25.88 17.79 8.78
CA GLY A 26 -24.56 17.22 9.03
C GLY A 26 -24.36 16.86 10.50
N SER A 27 -24.11 15.58 10.77
CA SER A 27 -23.62 15.15 12.08
C SER A 27 -22.10 15.34 12.16
N ILE A 28 -21.62 16.09 13.15
CA ILE A 28 -20.18 16.28 13.38
C ILE A 28 -19.68 15.14 14.27
N VAL A 29 -18.71 14.39 13.75
CA VAL A 29 -17.99 13.36 14.51
C VAL A 29 -16.58 13.85 14.80
N SER A 30 -16.29 14.10 16.07
CA SER A 30 -14.96 14.49 16.53
C SER A 30 -14.14 13.27 16.91
N VAL A 31 -13.01 13.05 16.23
CA VAL A 31 -12.10 11.94 16.51
C VAL A 31 -10.77 12.49 17.00
N ARG A 32 -10.27 11.96 18.13
CA ARG A 32 -8.94 12.30 18.63
C ARG A 32 -7.93 11.34 18.02
N VAL A 33 -6.95 11.89 17.29
CA VAL A 33 -5.85 11.13 16.68
C VAL A 33 -4.51 11.73 17.09
N HIS A 34 -3.43 10.96 16.92
CA HIS A 34 -2.08 11.46 17.13
C HIS A 34 -1.75 12.60 16.15
N ARG A 35 -0.92 13.57 16.56
CA ARG A 35 -0.59 14.75 15.74
C ARG A 35 -0.04 14.38 14.36
N GLN A 36 0.90 13.44 14.32
CA GLN A 36 1.51 12.97 13.07
C GLN A 36 0.48 12.33 12.12
N VAL A 37 -0.52 11.65 12.66
CA VAL A 37 -1.59 11.05 11.84
C VAL A 37 -2.45 12.15 11.23
N LYS A 38 -2.77 13.20 11.99
CA LYS A 38 -3.49 14.36 11.46
C LYS A 38 -2.70 15.07 10.35
N GLU A 39 -1.39 15.22 10.53
CA GLU A 39 -0.50 15.84 9.53
C GLU A 39 -0.44 15.02 8.24
N MET A 40 -0.23 13.70 8.36
CA MET A 40 -0.26 12.80 7.22
C MET A 40 -1.60 12.83 6.48
N LEU A 41 -2.72 12.84 7.19
CA LEU A 41 -4.05 12.97 6.57
C LEU A 41 -4.23 14.31 5.85
N ALA A 42 -3.67 15.39 6.38
CA ALA A 42 -3.72 16.71 5.75
C ALA A 42 -2.90 16.75 4.45
N GLU A 43 -1.68 16.19 4.46
CA GLU A 43 -0.84 16.08 3.28
C GLU A 43 -1.48 15.23 2.19
N ILE A 44 -2.13 14.11 2.56
CA ILE A 44 -2.85 13.26 1.61
C ILE A 44 -4.01 14.05 1.00
N ALA A 45 -4.82 14.72 1.83
CA ALA A 45 -5.94 15.51 1.33
C ALA A 45 -5.49 16.60 0.35
N GLU A 46 -4.38 17.28 0.63
CA GLU A 46 -3.81 18.30 -0.25
C GLU A 46 -3.29 17.71 -1.58
N LYS A 47 -2.54 16.61 -1.52
CA LYS A 47 -2.02 15.91 -2.72
C LYS A 47 -3.13 15.43 -3.64
N GLU A 48 -4.25 15.00 -3.06
CA GLU A 48 -5.42 14.51 -3.78
C GLU A 48 -6.37 15.65 -4.21
N GLY A 49 -6.03 16.91 -3.92
CA GLY A 49 -6.85 18.08 -4.27
C GLY A 49 -8.19 18.16 -3.53
N LEU A 50 -8.27 17.56 -2.34
CA LEU A 50 -9.47 17.55 -1.51
C LEU A 50 -9.55 18.79 -0.60
N ASN A 51 -10.76 19.16 -0.22
CA ASN A 51 -11.06 20.25 0.71
C ASN A 51 -10.81 19.83 2.17
N GLY A 52 -9.58 19.39 2.44
CA GLY A 52 -9.08 19.06 3.77
C GLY A 52 -9.43 17.65 4.27
N VAL A 53 -9.00 17.39 5.51
CA VAL A 53 -9.05 16.06 6.14
C VAL A 53 -10.48 15.52 6.25
N SER A 54 -11.47 16.38 6.44
CA SER A 54 -12.87 15.95 6.59
C SER A 54 -13.45 15.33 5.32
N GLU A 55 -13.08 15.84 4.14
CA GLU A 55 -13.51 15.27 2.86
C GLU A 55 -12.82 13.93 2.59
N LEU A 56 -11.51 13.86 2.86
CA LEU A 56 -10.75 12.61 2.80
C LEU A 56 -11.36 11.52 3.69
N VAL A 57 -11.65 11.85 4.95
CA VAL A 57 -12.23 10.89 5.91
C VAL A 57 -13.63 10.46 5.47
N ARG A 58 -14.44 11.35 4.89
CA ARG A 58 -15.75 11.00 4.34
C ARG A 58 -15.63 9.94 3.25
N TYR A 59 -14.71 10.12 2.31
CA TYR A 59 -14.48 9.14 1.24
C TYR A 59 -13.95 7.80 1.74
N ILE A 60 -13.07 7.80 2.76
CA ILE A 60 -12.60 6.56 3.40
C ILE A 60 -13.78 5.82 4.04
N ILE A 61 -14.62 6.52 4.79
CA ILE A 61 -15.81 5.93 5.41
C ILE A 61 -16.76 5.38 4.34
N ALA A 62 -17.02 6.14 3.27
CA ALA A 62 -17.86 5.72 2.16
C ALA A 62 -17.33 4.45 1.50
N GLY A 63 -16.02 4.39 1.20
CA GLY A 63 -15.37 3.22 0.62
C GLY A 63 -15.47 1.98 1.52
N PHE A 64 -15.24 2.15 2.83
CA PHE A 64 -15.42 1.08 3.81
C PHE A 64 -16.87 0.57 3.84
N LEU A 65 -17.85 1.49 3.85
CA LEU A 65 -19.26 1.13 3.90
C LEU A 65 -19.70 0.40 2.62
N ILE A 66 -19.23 0.85 1.45
CA ILE A 66 -19.52 0.19 0.17
C ILE A 66 -18.95 -1.22 0.14
N GLY A 67 -17.67 -1.38 0.53
CA GLY A 67 -17.00 -2.68 0.49
C GLY A 67 -17.54 -3.69 1.51
N LYS A 68 -18.09 -3.21 2.64
CA LYS A 68 -18.57 -4.09 3.72
C LYS A 68 -20.05 -4.39 3.65
N TYR A 69 -20.86 -3.45 3.18
CA TYR A 69 -22.33 -3.53 3.26
C TYR A 69 -23.01 -3.54 1.88
N GLU A 70 -22.26 -3.43 0.77
CA GLU A 70 -22.76 -3.46 -0.61
C GLU A 70 -24.11 -2.73 -0.78
N PRO A 71 -24.20 -1.45 -0.38
CA PRO A 71 -25.45 -0.70 -0.45
C PRO A 71 -25.94 -0.71 -1.90
N ALA A 72 -27.25 -0.91 -2.08
CA ALA A 72 -27.87 -0.98 -3.39
C ALA A 72 -27.51 0.27 -4.21
N ARG A 73 -26.80 0.06 -5.33
CA ARG A 73 -26.48 1.14 -6.27
C ARG A 73 -27.77 1.54 -7.00
N PRO A 74 -28.10 2.84 -7.09
CA PRO A 74 -29.27 3.26 -7.84
C PRO A 74 -29.08 2.99 -9.34
N ASP A 75 -30.04 2.28 -9.96
CA ASP A 75 -30.28 2.34 -11.41
C ASP A 75 -31.17 3.57 -11.65
N PRO A 76 -30.79 4.56 -12.48
CA PRO A 76 -30.06 4.42 -13.75
C PRO A 76 -28.71 5.16 -13.80
N LYS A 77 -28.01 5.01 -14.94
CA LYS A 77 -26.79 5.73 -15.35
C LYS A 77 -26.93 7.26 -15.27
N VAL A 78 -26.92 7.84 -14.07
CA VAL A 78 -26.75 9.28 -13.91
C VAL A 78 -25.29 9.59 -14.18
N LEU A 79 -25.06 10.28 -15.30
CA LEU A 79 -23.79 10.90 -15.70
C LEU A 79 -23.40 12.03 -14.74
N HIS A 80 -23.37 11.79 -13.43
CA HIS A 80 -22.36 12.48 -12.64
C HIS A 80 -21.04 11.89 -13.11
N ALA A 81 -20.15 12.74 -13.62
CA ALA A 81 -18.80 12.30 -13.93
C ALA A 81 -18.33 11.55 -12.69
N PRO A 82 -18.07 10.22 -12.78
CA PRO A 82 -17.55 9.51 -11.64
C PRO A 82 -16.29 10.28 -11.25
N ILE A 83 -16.25 10.77 -10.01
CA ILE A 83 -14.98 11.18 -9.44
C ILE A 83 -14.18 9.89 -9.43
N PHE A 84 -13.32 9.73 -10.44
CA PHE A 84 -12.34 8.66 -10.47
C PHE A 84 -11.34 9.00 -9.38
N LEU A 85 -11.71 8.71 -8.14
CA LEU A 85 -10.72 8.53 -7.09
C LEU A 85 -10.02 7.23 -7.46
N ASN A 86 -8.92 7.35 -8.21
CA ASN A 86 -7.93 6.29 -8.32
C ASN A 86 -7.29 6.16 -6.95
N ILE A 87 -8.03 5.62 -5.98
CA ILE A 87 -7.42 5.05 -4.80
C ILE A 87 -6.64 3.88 -5.36
N ASN A 88 -5.34 4.08 -5.57
CA ASN A 88 -4.40 2.98 -5.61
C ASN A 88 -4.43 2.35 -4.21
N VAL A 89 -5.47 1.55 -3.97
CA VAL A 89 -5.47 0.55 -2.92
C VAL A 89 -4.51 -0.52 -3.45
N ASN A 90 -3.21 -0.22 -3.40
CA ASN A 90 -2.24 -1.26 -3.21
C ASN A 90 -2.57 -1.85 -1.84
N LYS A 91 -3.56 -2.75 -1.83
CA LYS A 91 -3.76 -3.74 -0.79
C LYS A 91 -2.41 -4.43 -0.65
N LYS A 92 -1.65 -4.03 0.36
CA LYS A 92 -0.88 -4.94 1.18
C LYS A 92 -0.71 -4.30 2.54
N GLU A 93 -1.21 -5.04 3.51
CA GLU A 93 -1.10 -4.79 4.93
C GLU A 93 0.34 -4.38 5.26
N GLU A 94 0.52 -3.17 5.80
CA GLU A 94 1.76 -2.82 6.48
C GLU A 94 1.79 -3.53 7.83
N THR A 95 2.11 -4.82 7.83
CA THR A 95 2.75 -5.43 8.99
C THR A 95 4.13 -4.79 9.07
N ARG A 96 4.32 -3.80 9.95
CA ARG A 96 5.64 -3.20 10.29
C ARG A 96 6.77 -4.24 10.45
N GLY A 97 6.43 -5.48 10.81
CA GLY A 97 7.37 -6.61 10.86
C GLY A 97 7.87 -7.08 9.50
N GLU A 98 7.07 -7.06 8.43
CA GLU A 98 7.50 -7.51 7.11
C GLU A 98 8.53 -6.57 6.48
N ALA A 99 8.36 -5.25 6.62
CA ALA A 99 9.35 -4.29 6.16
C ALA A 99 10.71 -4.49 6.85
N LEU A 100 10.71 -4.75 8.17
CA LEU A 100 11.93 -5.07 8.92
C LEU A 100 12.58 -6.37 8.43
N VAL A 101 11.79 -7.43 8.22
CA VAL A 101 12.29 -8.71 7.69
C VAL A 101 12.90 -8.53 6.31
N ILE A 102 12.25 -7.76 5.43
CA ILE A 102 12.75 -7.48 4.08
C ILE A 102 14.06 -6.69 4.13
N SER A 103 14.15 -5.71 5.04
CA SER A 103 15.38 -4.93 5.24
C SER A 103 16.54 -5.83 5.70
N MET A 104 16.30 -6.72 6.67
CA MET A 104 17.30 -7.69 7.12
C MET A 104 17.72 -8.68 6.02
N GLU A 105 16.76 -9.23 5.28
CA GLU A 105 17.02 -10.14 4.15
C GLU A 105 17.80 -9.44 3.02
N ALA A 106 17.51 -8.16 2.78
CA ALA A 106 18.22 -7.34 1.81
C ALA A 106 19.67 -7.10 2.23
N GLU A 107 19.91 -6.75 3.49
CA GLU A 107 21.26 -6.54 4.02
C GLU A 107 22.11 -7.82 3.96
N GLU A 108 21.52 -8.97 4.31
CA GLU A 108 22.19 -10.27 4.20
C GLU A 108 22.52 -10.60 2.74
N ALA A 109 21.58 -10.41 1.81
CA ALA A 109 21.80 -10.69 0.40
C ALA A 109 22.86 -9.77 -0.23
N VAL A 110 22.93 -8.50 0.19
CA VAL A 110 23.98 -7.56 -0.23
C VAL A 110 25.34 -8.04 0.26
N ARG A 111 25.46 -8.41 1.55
CA ARG A 111 26.71 -8.93 2.11
C ARG A 111 27.18 -10.19 1.40
N GLU A 112 26.27 -11.15 1.17
CA GLU A 112 26.54 -12.39 0.45
C GLU A 112 27.02 -12.10 -0.99
N ALA A 113 26.40 -11.15 -1.67
CA ALA A 113 26.80 -10.73 -3.02
C ALA A 113 28.16 -10.04 -3.05
N GLU A 114 28.46 -9.17 -2.08
CA GLU A 114 29.76 -8.52 -1.97
C GLU A 114 30.89 -9.53 -1.72
N GLU A 115 30.67 -10.50 -0.83
CA GLU A 115 31.62 -11.58 -0.57
C GLU A 115 31.85 -12.45 -1.81
N PHE A 116 30.78 -12.78 -2.53
CA PHE A 116 30.88 -13.54 -3.77
C PHE A 116 31.65 -12.76 -4.84
N LEU A 117 31.31 -11.48 -5.06
CA LEU A 117 32.02 -10.59 -5.98
C LEU A 117 33.50 -10.39 -5.58
N ALA A 118 33.82 -10.41 -4.28
CA ALA A 118 35.20 -10.40 -3.82
C ALA A 118 35.96 -11.69 -4.21
N LYS A 119 35.32 -12.86 -4.12
CA LYS A 119 35.89 -14.15 -4.59
C LYS A 119 36.06 -14.17 -6.12
N VAL A 120 35.13 -13.58 -6.86
CA VAL A 120 35.25 -13.40 -8.32
C VAL A 120 36.43 -12.50 -8.68
N ARG A 121 36.57 -11.35 -8.01
CA ARG A 121 37.70 -10.42 -8.23
C ARG A 121 39.06 -11.03 -7.92
N ARG A 122 39.13 -11.96 -6.97
CA ARG A 122 40.34 -12.73 -6.65
C ARG A 122 40.61 -13.89 -7.61
N GLY A 123 39.72 -14.14 -8.59
CA GLY A 123 39.82 -15.25 -9.53
C GLY A 123 39.53 -16.62 -8.92
N THR A 124 39.06 -16.68 -7.67
CA THR A 124 38.76 -17.94 -6.98
C THR A 124 37.50 -18.61 -7.53
N VAL A 125 36.57 -17.83 -8.05
CA VAL A 125 35.30 -18.29 -8.60
C VAL A 125 35.02 -17.57 -9.91
N GLN A 126 34.48 -18.27 -10.90
CA GLN A 126 34.00 -17.65 -12.14
C GLN A 126 32.55 -17.20 -11.98
N LEU A 127 32.21 -16.04 -12.53
CA LEU A 127 30.85 -15.50 -12.52
C LEU A 127 29.99 -16.11 -13.64
N ARG A 128 30.54 -16.23 -14.84
CA ARG A 128 29.82 -16.76 -16.00
C ARG A 128 29.55 -18.25 -15.83
N GLY A 129 28.31 -18.67 -16.13
CA GLY A 129 27.88 -20.06 -16.00
C GLY A 129 27.76 -20.56 -14.56
N ASN A 130 27.94 -19.69 -13.56
CA ASN A 130 27.89 -20.09 -12.16
C ASN A 130 26.44 -20.15 -11.66
N GLU A 131 25.98 -21.34 -11.28
CA GLU A 131 24.63 -21.55 -10.78
C GLU A 131 24.33 -20.78 -9.50
N TYR A 132 25.32 -20.63 -8.62
CA TYR A 132 25.16 -19.88 -7.37
C TYR A 132 25.00 -18.39 -7.66
N ALA A 133 25.79 -17.82 -8.58
CA ALA A 133 25.61 -16.44 -9.03
C ALA A 133 24.21 -16.19 -9.61
N LYS A 134 23.67 -17.16 -10.35
CA LYS A 134 22.30 -17.10 -10.88
C LYS A 134 21.26 -17.11 -9.75
N LYS A 135 21.36 -18.04 -8.79
CA LYS A 135 20.45 -18.13 -7.64
C LYS A 135 20.49 -16.84 -6.80
N LEU A 136 21.68 -16.29 -6.58
CA LEU A 136 21.88 -15.06 -5.83
C LEU A 136 21.25 -13.86 -6.57
N ARG A 137 21.43 -13.78 -7.89
CA ARG A 137 20.79 -12.77 -8.74
C ARG A 137 19.26 -12.87 -8.70
N ASP A 138 18.71 -14.07 -8.78
CA ASP A 138 17.26 -14.30 -8.69
C ASP A 138 16.70 -13.92 -7.30
N ARG A 139 17.45 -14.22 -6.23
CA ARG A 139 17.11 -13.79 -4.86
C ARG A 139 17.10 -12.26 -4.74
N ILE A 140 18.14 -11.59 -5.24
CA ILE A 140 18.26 -10.12 -5.23
C ILE A 140 17.13 -9.47 -6.03
N ALA A 141 16.78 -9.99 -7.21
CA ALA A 141 15.66 -9.47 -8.00
C ALA A 141 14.33 -9.54 -7.25
N LYS A 142 14.07 -10.66 -6.54
CA LYS A 142 12.87 -10.81 -5.69
C LYS A 142 12.87 -9.81 -4.53
N LEU A 143 14.03 -9.60 -3.90
CA LEU A 143 14.17 -8.63 -2.81
C LEU A 143 13.99 -7.20 -3.31
N MET A 144 14.52 -6.83 -4.49
CA MET A 144 14.30 -5.51 -5.09
C MET A 144 12.81 -5.23 -5.32
N ALA A 145 12.06 -6.20 -5.86
CA ALA A 145 10.62 -6.07 -6.05
C ALA A 145 9.86 -5.97 -4.72
N ARG A 146 10.35 -6.63 -3.66
CA ARG A 146 9.81 -6.50 -2.31
C ARG A 146 10.16 -5.13 -1.72
N SER A 147 11.41 -4.69 -1.75
CA SER A 147 11.83 -3.38 -1.23
C SER A 147 11.02 -2.21 -1.82
N LEU A 148 10.80 -2.19 -3.15
CA LEU A 148 9.94 -1.17 -3.79
C LEU A 148 8.49 -1.22 -3.30
N ARG A 149 7.97 -2.42 -3.02
CA ARG A 149 6.58 -2.59 -2.53
C ARG A 149 6.39 -2.02 -1.12
N TYR A 150 7.43 -2.00 -0.29
CA TYR A 150 7.38 -1.52 1.10
C TYR A 150 8.07 -0.16 1.29
N GLY A 151 8.39 0.58 0.22
CA GLY A 151 9.01 1.91 0.31
C GLY A 151 10.44 1.92 0.85
N LEU A 152 11.17 0.81 0.75
CA LEU A 152 12.54 0.63 1.22
C LEU A 152 13.54 1.05 0.14
N GLU A 153 13.63 2.36 -0.11
CA GLU A 153 14.42 2.92 -1.23
C GLU A 153 15.94 2.72 -1.06
N ASP A 154 16.46 2.80 0.16
CA ASP A 154 17.88 2.62 0.47
C ASP A 154 18.33 1.18 0.22
N GLU A 155 17.53 0.20 0.65
CA GLU A 155 17.77 -1.22 0.41
C GLU A 155 17.68 -1.55 -1.06
N TYR A 156 16.70 -0.98 -1.76
CA TYR A 156 16.57 -1.14 -3.21
C TYR A 156 17.82 -0.63 -3.95
N ALA A 157 18.34 0.54 -3.57
CA ALA A 157 19.56 1.10 -4.17
C ALA A 157 20.77 0.19 -3.98
N LYS A 158 20.97 -0.35 -2.76
CA LYS A 158 22.05 -1.30 -2.46
C LYS A 158 21.92 -2.60 -3.26
N LEU A 159 20.72 -3.19 -3.27
CA LEU A 159 20.42 -4.41 -4.03
C LEU A 159 20.64 -4.21 -5.53
N ARG A 160 20.24 -3.06 -6.09
CA ARG A 160 20.43 -2.72 -7.50
C ARG A 160 21.91 -2.64 -7.87
N ALA A 161 22.74 -2.06 -7.00
CA ALA A 161 24.18 -1.96 -7.23
C ALA A 161 24.83 -3.35 -7.34
N VAL A 162 24.56 -4.24 -6.39
CA VAL A 162 25.11 -5.61 -6.43
C VAL A 162 24.49 -6.46 -7.55
N PHE A 163 23.22 -6.24 -7.90
CA PHE A 163 22.56 -6.92 -9.01
C PHE A 163 23.26 -6.63 -10.34
N ASN A 164 23.56 -5.35 -10.61
CA ASN A 164 24.26 -4.95 -11.82
C ASN A 164 25.69 -5.52 -11.86
N ALA A 165 26.41 -5.48 -10.73
CA ALA A 165 27.75 -6.05 -10.64
C ALA A 165 27.78 -7.58 -10.85
N LEU A 166 26.67 -8.28 -10.59
CA LEU A 166 26.54 -9.70 -10.89
C LEU A 166 26.18 -10.00 -12.36
N GLN A 167 25.86 -8.99 -13.18
CA GLN A 167 25.58 -9.14 -14.62
C GLN A 167 26.81 -8.95 -15.50
N GLU A 168 27.79 -8.16 -15.06
CA GLU A 168 29.05 -7.86 -15.76
C GLU A 168 30.02 -9.04 -15.80
#